data_AF-A0AA86V991-F1
#
_entry.id   AF-A0AA86V991-F1
#
_cell.length_a   1.000
_cell.length_b   1.000
_cell.length_c   1.000
_cell.angle_alpha   90.00
_cell.angle_beta   90.00
_cell.angle_gamma   90.00
#
_symmetry.space_group_name_H-M   'P 1'
#
loop_
_entity.id
_entity.type
_entity.pdbx_description
1 polymer ?
#
loop_
_entity_poly.entity_id
_entity_poly.type
_entity_poly.pdbx_seq_one_letter_code
_entity_poly.pdbx_strand_id
1 'polypeptide(L)'
;MKSVESVSCIGPCRVTDATPCNSASCTCIPAFIFSAFGACGDGVESFEKTIDEHPNLCLSHHDCVKKGSGNFCALYPSQHVHYGWCFHSDSQALKSFLALSQANGK
;
A
#
# COMPACT_ATOMS: atom_id res chain seq x y z
N MET A 1 13.66 28.67 -15.91
CA MET A 1 14.35 28.36 -14.63
C MET A 1 13.53 28.98 -13.51
N LYS A 2 12.65 28.17 -12.90
CA LYS A 2 11.87 28.53 -11.72
C LYS A 2 12.16 27.42 -10.71
N SER A 3 12.66 27.82 -9.57
CA SER A 3 13.12 26.98 -8.47
C SER A 3 12.15 25.85 -8.22
N VAL A 4 12.62 24.62 -8.37
CA VAL A 4 11.94 23.44 -7.86
C VAL A 4 11.96 23.58 -6.35
N GLU A 5 10.88 24.08 -5.77
CA GLU A 5 10.58 23.79 -4.38
C GLU A 5 10.47 22.27 -4.34
N SER A 6 11.50 21.60 -3.83
CA SER A 6 11.40 20.24 -3.33
C SER A 6 10.38 20.30 -2.20
N VAL A 7 9.09 20.20 -2.56
CA VAL A 7 8.02 19.86 -1.63
C VAL A 7 8.38 18.48 -1.15
N SER A 8 9.20 18.43 -0.09
CA SER A 8 9.46 17.21 0.63
C SER A 8 8.10 16.78 1.19
N CYS A 9 7.44 15.88 0.47
CA CYS A 9 6.23 15.19 0.89
C CYS A 9 6.59 14.34 2.11
N ILE A 10 6.85 14.93 3.27
CA ILE A 10 7.24 14.22 4.50
C ILE A 10 6.20 14.58 5.54
N GLY A 11 5.34 13.62 5.85
CA GLY A 11 4.30 13.81 6.84
C GLY A 11 3.50 12.52 7.06
N PRO A 12 2.93 12.33 8.25
CA PRO A 12 2.02 11.23 8.49
C PRO A 12 0.76 11.44 7.63
N CYS A 13 0.36 10.40 6.91
CA CYS A 13 -0.83 10.42 6.08
C CYS A 13 -1.75 9.29 6.48
N ARG A 14 -3.05 9.45 6.20
CA ARG A 14 -4.01 8.36 6.34
C ARG A 14 -4.43 7.87 4.97
N VAL A 15 -4.23 6.58 4.67
CA VAL A 15 -4.63 5.98 3.38
C VAL A 15 -6.15 5.99 3.14
N THR A 16 -6.94 6.28 4.18
CA THR A 16 -8.40 6.44 4.10
C THR A 16 -8.84 7.86 3.74
N ASP A 17 -7.93 8.83 3.71
CA ASP A 17 -8.27 10.21 3.42
C ASP A 17 -8.37 10.45 1.91
N ALA A 18 -9.30 11.32 1.49
CA ALA A 18 -9.51 11.65 0.08
C ALA A 18 -8.33 12.48 -0.50
N THR A 19 -7.59 13.20 0.36
CA THR A 19 -6.45 14.03 -0.05
C THR A 19 -5.30 13.89 0.96
N PRO A 20 -4.69 12.70 1.06
CA PRO A 20 -3.90 12.32 2.22
C PRO A 20 -2.59 13.10 2.39
N CYS A 21 -2.13 13.79 1.34
CA CYS A 21 -0.88 14.55 1.33
C CYS A 21 -1.04 16.00 0.82
N ASN A 22 -2.27 16.52 0.74
CA ASN A 22 -2.62 17.90 0.34
C ASN A 22 -1.96 18.40 -0.98
N SER A 23 -1.44 17.50 -1.80
CA SER A 23 -0.68 17.77 -3.02
C SER A 23 -0.92 16.66 -4.02
N ALA A 24 -1.23 17.00 -5.28
CA ALA A 24 -1.52 16.02 -6.34
C ALA A 24 -0.31 15.15 -6.74
N SER A 25 0.91 15.55 -6.37
CA SER A 25 2.17 14.85 -6.65
C SER A 25 2.67 13.96 -5.49
N CYS A 26 2.03 14.03 -4.32
CA CYS A 26 2.43 13.25 -3.16
C CYS A 26 1.50 12.04 -2.98
N THR A 27 2.09 10.85 -2.83
CA THR A 27 1.33 9.60 -2.58
C THR A 27 1.47 9.19 -1.12
N CYS A 28 0.38 8.70 -0.52
CA CYS A 28 0.41 8.18 0.84
C CYS A 28 0.90 6.72 0.83
N ILE A 29 2.13 6.52 1.29
CA ILE A 29 2.80 5.22 1.37
C ILE A 29 2.46 4.60 2.74
N PRO A 30 1.71 3.51 2.81
CA PRO A 30 1.36 2.85 4.06
C PRO A 30 2.59 2.19 4.66
N ALA A 31 2.87 2.50 5.93
CA ALA A 31 4.04 1.99 6.65
C ALA A 31 3.74 0.70 7.44
N PHE A 32 2.46 0.39 7.68
CA PHE A 32 2.04 -0.72 8.53
C PHE A 32 0.84 -1.48 7.98
N ILE A 33 0.88 -2.81 8.10
CA ILE A 33 -0.06 -3.82 7.57
C ILE A 33 -1.52 -3.60 7.99
N PHE A 34 -1.74 -3.15 9.22
CA PHE A 34 -3.08 -3.05 9.82
C PHE A 34 -3.47 -1.62 10.16
N SER A 35 -2.60 -0.66 9.86
CA SER A 35 -2.85 0.72 10.22
C SER A 35 -3.16 1.48 8.95
N ALA A 36 -4.25 2.25 8.96
CA ALA A 36 -4.52 3.24 7.94
C ALA A 36 -3.50 4.40 7.95
N PHE A 37 -2.33 4.24 8.57
CA PHE A 37 -1.28 5.23 8.70
C PHE A 37 -0.13 4.92 7.74
N GLY A 38 0.25 5.95 7.00
CA GLY A 38 1.37 5.97 6.10
C GLY A 38 2.24 7.20 6.28
N ALA A 39 3.26 7.30 5.46
CA ALA A 39 4.03 8.50 5.24
C ALA A 39 3.76 9.00 3.82
N CYS A 40 3.61 10.31 3.65
CA CYS A 40 3.70 10.90 2.32
C CYS A 40 5.09 10.63 1.74
N GLY A 41 5.14 10.42 0.44
CA GLY A 41 6.39 10.25 -0.32
C GLY A 41 6.25 10.87 -1.71
N ASP A 42 7.40 11.17 -2.31
CA ASP A 42 7.52 11.80 -3.63
C ASP A 42 7.26 10.76 -4.73
N GLY A 43 6.14 10.90 -5.45
CA GLY A 43 5.85 10.16 -6.69
C GLY A 43 5.42 8.69 -6.56
N VAL A 44 4.52 8.29 -7.46
CA VAL A 44 4.06 6.91 -7.69
C VAL A 44 5.22 5.95 -8.01
N GLU A 45 6.29 6.45 -8.64
CA GLU A 45 7.49 5.68 -8.97
C GLU A 45 8.25 5.21 -7.72
N SER A 46 8.38 6.08 -6.70
CA SER A 46 8.95 5.69 -5.41
C SER A 46 8.05 4.68 -4.69
N PHE A 47 6.74 4.75 -4.93
CA PHE A 47 5.78 3.85 -4.30
C PHE A 47 5.80 2.44 -4.90
N GLU A 48 5.80 2.33 -6.24
CA GLU A 48 5.96 1.05 -6.93
C GLU A 48 7.29 0.39 -6.56
N LYS A 49 8.36 1.19 -6.48
CA LYS A 49 9.67 0.72 -6.00
C LYS A 49 9.64 0.27 -4.55
N THR A 50 8.95 1.00 -3.67
CA THR A 50 8.76 0.59 -2.27
C THR A 50 7.97 -0.71 -2.17
N ILE A 51 6.94 -0.89 -3.01
CA ILE A 51 6.18 -2.14 -3.08
C ILE A 51 7.08 -3.27 -3.55
N ASP A 52 7.87 -3.08 -4.61
CA ASP A 52 8.83 -4.07 -5.11
C ASP A 52 9.86 -4.48 -4.04
N GLU A 53 10.46 -3.51 -3.34
CA GLU A 53 11.45 -3.74 -2.29
C GLU A 53 10.84 -4.35 -1.03
N HIS A 54 9.57 -4.09 -0.72
CA HIS A 54 8.96 -4.63 0.49
C HIS A 54 8.67 -6.14 0.32
N PRO A 55 9.16 -6.99 1.24
CA PRO A 55 9.12 -8.45 1.06
C PRO A 55 7.69 -9.00 0.96
N ASN A 56 6.73 -8.35 1.61
CA ASN A 56 5.35 -8.83 1.70
C ASN A 56 4.31 -7.96 0.96
N LEU A 57 4.71 -6.85 0.33
CA LEU A 57 3.76 -6.06 -0.46
C LEU A 57 3.71 -6.61 -1.89
N CYS A 58 2.55 -6.49 -2.53
CA CYS A 58 2.35 -6.98 -3.88
C CYS A 58 1.39 -6.10 -4.66
N LEU A 59 1.60 -6.00 -5.97
CA LEU A 59 0.60 -5.51 -6.91
C LEU A 59 -0.19 -6.66 -7.51
N SER A 60 0.45 -7.84 -7.59
CA SER A 60 -0.12 -9.03 -8.20
C SER A 60 0.30 -10.31 -7.50
N HIS A 61 -0.42 -11.41 -7.75
CA HIS A 61 -0.08 -12.75 -7.24
C HIS A 61 1.34 -13.17 -7.61
N HIS A 62 1.80 -12.77 -8.80
CA HIS A 62 3.11 -13.12 -9.31
C HIS A 62 4.23 -12.45 -8.49
N ASP A 63 4.01 -11.25 -7.96
CA ASP A 63 4.98 -10.59 -7.06
C ASP A 63 5.22 -11.44 -5.82
N CYS A 64 4.16 -11.99 -5.21
CA CYS A 64 4.31 -12.85 -4.05
C CYS A 64 5.11 -14.12 -4.35
N VAL A 65 4.83 -14.75 -5.50
CA VAL A 65 5.56 -15.96 -5.93
C VAL A 65 7.03 -15.63 -6.18
N LYS A 66 7.34 -14.51 -6.87
CA LYS A 66 8.72 -14.07 -7.12
C LYS A 66 9.47 -13.76 -5.83
N LYS A 67 8.80 -13.15 -4.85
CA LYS A 67 9.37 -12.77 -3.56
C LYS A 67 9.49 -13.94 -2.58
N GLY A 68 8.77 -15.04 -2.80
CA GLY A 68 8.74 -16.19 -1.91
C GLY A 68 7.93 -15.97 -0.62
N SER A 69 7.25 -14.83 -0.49
CA SER A 69 6.46 -14.46 0.70
C SER A 69 5.02 -14.99 0.67
N GLY A 70 4.69 -15.78 -0.35
CA GLY A 70 3.37 -16.36 -0.54
C GLY A 70 3.10 -16.65 -2.01
N ASN A 71 1.87 -17.01 -2.30
CA ASN A 71 1.39 -17.24 -3.67
C ASN A 71 0.08 -16.51 -3.96
N PHE A 72 -0.44 -15.76 -2.99
CA PHE A 72 -1.66 -15.00 -3.11
C PHE A 72 -1.46 -13.55 -2.70
N CYS A 73 -1.91 -12.61 -3.52
CA CYS A 73 -1.89 -11.19 -3.20
C CYS A 73 -3.29 -10.74 -2.77
N ALA A 74 -3.47 -10.44 -1.49
CA ALA A 74 -4.72 -9.92 -0.96
C ALA A 74 -4.70 -8.39 -1.00
N LEU A 75 -5.39 -7.81 -1.99
CA LEU A 75 -5.52 -6.35 -2.14
C LEU A 75 -6.34 -5.76 -0.99
N TYR A 76 -5.96 -4.56 -0.53
CA TYR A 76 -6.77 -3.83 0.44
C TYR A 76 -8.07 -3.35 -0.22
N PRO A 77 -9.21 -3.40 0.48
CA PRO A 77 -10.52 -2.99 -0.04
C PRO A 77 -10.68 -1.46 -0.06
N SER A 78 -9.80 -0.73 -0.74
CA SER A 78 -9.90 0.72 -0.89
C SER A 78 -9.66 1.14 -2.34
N GLN A 79 -10.48 2.05 -2.86
CA GLN A 79 -10.34 2.59 -4.22
C GLN A 79 -9.07 3.41 -4.42
N HIS A 80 -8.41 3.81 -3.33
CA HIS A 80 -7.16 4.58 -3.35
C HIS A 80 -5.91 3.70 -3.14
N VAL A 81 -6.11 2.41 -2.85
CA VAL A 81 -5.03 1.47 -2.54
C VAL A 81 -4.99 0.37 -3.58
N HIS A 82 -4.00 0.44 -4.46
CA HIS A 82 -3.83 -0.52 -5.57
C HIS A 82 -2.77 -1.59 -5.31
N TYR A 83 -2.42 -1.83 -4.05
CA TYR A 83 -1.49 -2.87 -3.65
C TYR A 83 -2.12 -3.72 -2.55
N GLY A 84 -1.52 -4.87 -2.29
CA GLY A 84 -1.98 -5.85 -1.32
C GLY A 84 -0.86 -6.42 -0.49
N TRP A 85 -1.23 -7.42 0.28
CA TRP A 85 -0.32 -8.18 1.12
C TRP A 85 -0.20 -9.62 0.64
N CYS A 86 1.02 -10.14 0.63
CA CYS A 86 1.29 -11.52 0.27
C CYS A 86 0.89 -12.48 1.39
N PHE A 87 0.15 -13.51 1.00
CA PHE A 87 -0.20 -14.62 1.85
C PHE A 87 0.03 -15.94 1.11
N HIS A 88 0.24 -17.00 1.88
CA HIS A 88 0.01 -18.35 1.36
C HIS A 88 -1.50 -18.56 1.22
N SER A 89 -1.94 -19.11 0.09
CA SER A 89 -3.37 -19.28 -0.24
C SER A 89 -4.15 -20.09 0.80
N ASP A 90 -3.47 -20.97 1.53
CA ASP A 90 -4.04 -21.84 2.56
C ASP A 90 -3.89 -21.27 3.99
N SER A 91 -3.25 -20.12 4.14
CA SER A 91 -2.98 -19.52 5.45
C SER A 91 -4.25 -19.07 6.17
N GLN A 92 -4.30 -19.28 7.49
CA GLN A 92 -5.38 -18.75 8.33
C GLN A 92 -5.36 -17.21 8.35
N ALA A 93 -4.18 -16.60 8.20
CA ALA A 93 -4.02 -15.16 8.12
C ALA A 93 -4.77 -14.55 6.92
N LEU A 94 -4.72 -15.20 5.74
CA LEU A 94 -5.51 -14.77 4.58
C LEU A 94 -7.01 -14.80 4.87
N LYS A 95 -7.50 -15.87 5.49
CA LYS A 95 -8.93 -16.00 5.85
C LYS A 95 -9.36 -14.88 6.79
N SER A 96 -8.55 -14.58 7.81
CA SER A 96 -8.81 -13.48 8.74
C SER A 96 -8.76 -12.12 8.05
N PHE A 97 -7.80 -11.89 7.16
CA PHE A 97 -7.67 -10.65 6.39
C PHE A 97 -8.90 -10.39 5.50
N LEU A 98 -9.34 -11.42 4.77
CA LEU A 98 -10.53 -11.33 3.92
C LEU A 98 -11.80 -11.12 4.75
N ALA A 99 -11.95 -11.81 5.89
CA ALA A 99 -13.09 -11.63 6.78
C ALA A 99 -13.17 -10.20 7.34
N LEU A 100 -12.04 -9.61 7.75
CA LEU A 100 -11.96 -8.22 8.19
C LEU A 100 -12.30 -7.24 7.07
N SER A 101 -11.83 -7.52 5.86
CA SER A 101 -12.11 -6.69 4.68
C SER A 101 -13.59 -6.72 4.30
N GLN A 102 -14.25 -7.88 4.41
CA GLN A 102 -15.70 -8.04 4.16
C GLN A 102 -16.56 -7.40 5.26
N ALA A 103 -16.09 -7.38 6.51
CA ALA A 103 -16.81 -6.77 7.63
C ALA A 103 -16.83 -5.22 7.59
N ASN A 104 -15.86 -4.59 6.92
CA ASN A 104 -15.76 -3.12 6.81
C ASN A 104 -16.43 -2.56 5.54
N GLY A 105 -17.02 -3.41 4.69
CA GLY A 105 -17.69 -3.01 3.44
C GLY A 105 -19.20 -2.79 3.57
N LYS A 106 -19.74 -2.48 4.75
CA LYS A 106 -21.17 -2.25 4.98
C LYS A 106 -21.45 -0.86 5.53
#